data_AF-A0A915NA81-F1
#
_entry.id   AF-A0A915NA81-F1
#
_cell.length_a   1.000
_cell.length_b   1.000
_cell.length_c   1.000
_cell.angle_alpha   90.00
_cell.angle_beta   90.00
_cell.angle_gamma   90.00
#
_symmetry.space_group_name_H-M   'P 1'
#
loop_
_entity.id
_entity.type
_entity.pdbx_description
1 polymer ?
#
loop_
_entity_poly.entity_id
_entity_poly.type
_entity_poly.pdbx_seq_one_letter_code
_entity_poly.pdbx_strand_id
1 'polypeptide(L)'
;MEINNDRFNDEPFAVGECGWFQRQKLAWWFRLAIWIIKLGPIPRHVAFIMDGNRRYARAHNCSNVLEGHELGFKQLTKVLDWCDYVGIQEVTLYAFSIENFKRSESEVKGLMELAEIKFTKLLDLLQKSEESASHKVCIRFFGDLQLLPEKIRTLITQIEAITRNKGSTFLNICLAYTSSNELFRAVEGAKQKIQSDHHDKTSEYGCIVDECMDTYKCLPLDMVVRTSERRLSDFMLMRFREFTYLHFEENVLWPEFSLWHLLKSIIAFQISRFELIKMRANISSNKNQFYKFYELFKLASCD
;
A
#
# COMPACT_ATOMS: atom_id res chain seq x y z
N MET A 1 -20.71 30.07 -17.35
CA MET A 1 -19.64 29.06 -17.47
C MET A 1 -20.16 27.79 -16.82
N GLU A 2 -20.73 26.90 -17.61
CA GLU A 2 -21.07 25.55 -17.16
C GLU A 2 -19.76 24.81 -16.91
N ILE A 3 -19.52 24.47 -15.64
CA ILE A 3 -18.43 23.57 -15.27
C ILE A 3 -18.88 22.19 -15.74
N ASN A 4 -18.27 21.73 -16.82
CA ASN A 4 -18.51 20.40 -17.39
C ASN A 4 -18.22 19.34 -16.31
N ASN A 5 -19.28 18.79 -15.70
CA ASN A 5 -19.23 17.79 -14.63
C ASN A 5 -18.78 16.40 -15.13
N ASP A 6 -18.59 16.23 -16.44
CA ASP A 6 -18.32 14.93 -17.07
C ASP A 6 -16.91 14.39 -16.87
N ARG A 7 -15.98 15.12 -16.23
CA ARG A 7 -14.64 14.60 -15.90
C ARG A 7 -14.57 13.75 -14.63
N PHE A 8 -15.69 13.56 -13.92
CA PHE A 8 -15.73 12.80 -12.66
C PHE A 8 -16.44 11.42 -12.78
N ASN A 9 -16.96 11.05 -13.95
CA ASN A 9 -17.89 9.92 -14.06
C ASN A 9 -17.25 8.54 -14.38
N ASP A 10 -15.92 8.44 -14.47
CA ASP A 10 -15.24 7.15 -14.54
C ASP A 10 -14.93 6.60 -13.14
N GLU A 11 -15.97 6.36 -12.34
CA GLU A 11 -15.80 5.89 -10.96
C GLU A 11 -15.37 4.41 -10.91
N PRO A 12 -14.36 4.04 -10.10
CA PRO A 12 -13.91 2.65 -9.90
C PRO A 12 -14.54 1.97 -8.68
N PHE A 13 -15.46 2.60 -7.94
CA PHE A 13 -16.24 1.94 -6.88
C PHE A 13 -17.75 2.12 -7.08
N ALA A 14 -18.50 1.01 -7.11
CA ALA A 14 -19.93 1.01 -7.36
C ALA A 14 -20.70 1.34 -6.08
N VAL A 15 -21.89 1.91 -6.23
CA VAL A 15 -22.87 2.05 -5.15
C VAL A 15 -23.59 0.71 -5.00
N GLY A 16 -23.17 -0.14 -4.06
CA GLY A 16 -23.80 -1.45 -3.83
C GLY A 16 -23.47 -2.05 -2.46
N GLU A 17 -24.35 -2.91 -1.96
CA GLU A 17 -24.43 -3.38 -0.56
C GLU A 17 -23.28 -4.27 -0.06
N CYS A 18 -22.23 -4.51 -0.84
CA CYS A 18 -21.26 -5.55 -0.49
C CYS A 18 -19.91 -4.98 -0.01
N GLY A 19 -19.49 -5.50 1.14
CA GLY A 19 -18.61 -4.82 2.07
C GLY A 19 -17.13 -4.70 1.72
N TRP A 20 -16.69 -4.70 0.45
CA TRP A 20 -15.32 -4.33 0.08
C TRP A 20 -15.24 -2.92 -0.50
N PHE A 21 -16.17 -2.61 -1.40
CA PHE A 21 -16.17 -1.39 -2.19
C PHE A 21 -17.54 -0.74 -2.07
N GLN A 22 -17.67 0.14 -1.08
CA GLN A 22 -18.90 0.84 -0.79
C GLN A 22 -18.65 2.34 -0.92
N ARG A 23 -19.15 2.92 -2.02
CA ARG A 23 -19.06 4.37 -2.24
C ARG A 23 -19.93 5.11 -1.22
N GLN A 24 -19.29 5.86 -0.33
CA GLN A 24 -19.98 6.64 0.69
C GLN A 24 -20.26 8.06 0.16
N LYS A 25 -21.46 8.58 0.42
CA LYS A 25 -21.77 9.98 0.13
C LYS A 25 -20.99 10.88 1.09
N LEU A 26 -19.92 11.49 0.60
CA LEU A 26 -19.19 12.51 1.37
C LEU A 26 -19.98 13.82 1.45
N ALA A 27 -19.98 14.45 2.63
CA ALA A 27 -20.53 15.78 2.83
C ALA A 27 -19.78 16.82 1.98
N TRP A 28 -20.44 17.94 1.66
CA TRP A 28 -19.91 18.94 0.72
C TRP A 28 -18.56 19.53 1.17
N TRP A 29 -18.35 19.73 2.47
CA TRP A 29 -17.08 20.27 2.98
C TRP A 29 -15.91 19.29 2.83
N PHE A 30 -16.16 17.97 2.92
CA PHE A 30 -15.13 16.97 2.63
C PHE A 30 -14.75 16.98 1.16
N ARG A 31 -15.74 17.12 0.26
CA ARG A 31 -15.48 17.26 -1.18
C ARG A 31 -14.68 18.52 -1.49
N LEU A 32 -15.00 19.64 -0.83
CA LEU A 32 -14.25 20.88 -0.95
C LEU A 32 -12.80 20.71 -0.46
N ALA A 33 -12.58 20.08 0.70
CA ALA A 33 -11.25 19.81 1.23
C ALA A 33 -10.41 18.92 0.28
N ILE A 34 -11.02 17.86 -0.25
CA ILE A 34 -10.38 16.98 -1.24
C ILE A 34 -10.04 17.77 -2.51
N TRP A 35 -10.96 18.61 -2.99
CA TRP A 35 -10.71 19.45 -4.17
C TRP A 35 -9.51 20.38 -3.96
N ILE A 36 -9.41 21.04 -2.79
CA ILE A 36 -8.26 21.89 -2.44
C ILE A 36 -6.97 21.06 -2.42
N ILE A 37 -6.98 19.88 -1.78
CA ILE A 37 -5.80 19.01 -1.69
C ILE A 37 -5.33 18.53 -3.07
N LYS A 38 -6.27 18.27 -3.99
CA LYS A 38 -5.97 17.87 -5.37
C LYS A 38 -5.34 18.97 -6.22
N LEU A 39 -5.31 20.23 -5.76
CA LEU A 39 -4.53 21.29 -6.41
C LEU A 39 -3.01 21.08 -6.20
N GLY A 40 -2.62 20.33 -5.18
CA GLY A 40 -1.23 19.92 -4.93
C GLY A 40 -0.91 18.53 -5.49
N PRO A 41 0.35 18.06 -5.37
CA PRO A 41 0.73 16.72 -5.80
C PRO A 41 0.05 15.66 -4.93
N ILE A 42 -0.57 14.66 -5.56
CA ILE A 42 -1.21 13.52 -4.87
C ILE A 42 -0.27 12.31 -4.90
N PRO A 43 -0.09 11.58 -3.78
CA PRO A 43 0.68 10.34 -3.79
C PRO A 43 -0.06 9.31 -4.66
N ARG A 44 0.65 8.69 -5.60
CA ARG A 44 0.07 7.68 -6.50
C ARG A 44 -0.01 6.32 -5.84
N HIS A 45 0.98 5.98 -5.01
CA HIS A 45 1.01 4.74 -4.25
C HIS A 45 1.12 4.99 -2.75
N VAL A 46 0.11 4.56 -1.99
CA VAL A 46 0.09 4.64 -0.53
C VAL A 46 0.00 3.24 0.09
N ALA A 47 0.89 2.96 1.03
CA ALA A 47 0.86 1.71 1.79
C ALA A 47 0.36 1.95 3.23
N PHE A 48 -0.54 1.09 3.72
CA PHE A 48 -1.14 1.20 5.05
C PHE A 48 -0.72 0.05 5.96
N ILE A 49 -0.16 0.40 7.12
CA ILE A 49 0.04 -0.52 8.25
C ILE A 49 -1.11 -0.31 9.24
N MET A 50 -2.06 -1.23 9.19
CA MET A 50 -3.36 -1.15 9.88
C MET A 50 -3.29 -1.69 11.31
N ASP A 51 -2.50 -1.04 12.17
CA ASP A 51 -2.31 -1.49 13.57
C ASP A 51 -3.31 -0.83 14.54
N GLY A 52 -3.57 -1.53 15.66
CA GLY A 52 -4.43 -1.04 16.74
C GLY A 52 -5.74 -1.80 16.93
N ASN A 53 -6.08 -2.77 16.05
CA ASN A 53 -7.35 -3.52 16.13
C ASN A 53 -7.58 -4.20 17.49
N ARG A 54 -6.55 -4.88 18.03
CA ARG A 54 -6.64 -5.56 19.33
C ARG A 54 -6.78 -4.58 20.49
N ARG A 55 -6.07 -3.45 20.41
CA ARG A 55 -6.15 -2.37 21.42
C ARG A 55 -7.54 -1.74 21.41
N TYR A 56 -8.09 -1.52 20.21
CA TYR A 56 -9.43 -0.98 20.04
C TYR A 56 -10.48 -1.89 20.66
N ALA A 57 -10.43 -3.21 20.37
CA ALA A 57 -11.35 -4.19 20.94
C ALA A 57 -11.34 -4.17 22.47
N ARG A 58 -10.15 -4.10 23.09
CA ARG A 58 -10.01 -4.03 24.56
C ARG A 58 -10.52 -2.71 25.13
N ALA A 59 -10.24 -1.59 24.46
CA ALA A 59 -10.66 -0.27 24.92
C ALA A 59 -12.18 -0.05 24.84
N HIS A 60 -12.86 -0.68 23.88
CA HIS A 60 -14.29 -0.53 23.64
C HIS A 60 -15.14 -1.68 24.21
N ASN A 61 -14.56 -2.51 25.09
CA ASN A 61 -15.22 -3.68 25.70
C ASN A 61 -15.90 -4.60 24.67
N CYS A 62 -15.26 -4.78 23.51
CA CYS A 62 -15.72 -5.74 22.51
C CYS A 62 -15.73 -7.15 23.10
N SER A 63 -16.67 -7.96 22.62
CA SER A 63 -16.90 -9.33 23.09
C SER A 63 -15.66 -10.22 22.91
N ASN A 64 -14.87 -9.98 21.87
CA ASN A 64 -13.62 -10.66 21.59
C ASN A 64 -12.67 -9.80 20.73
N VAL A 65 -11.43 -10.27 20.55
CA VAL A 65 -10.42 -9.61 19.72
C VAL A 65 -10.79 -9.60 18.22
N LEU A 66 -11.51 -10.63 17.76
CA LEU A 66 -11.91 -10.78 16.36
C LEU A 66 -12.87 -9.68 15.92
N GLU A 67 -13.77 -9.24 16.80
CA GLU A 67 -14.67 -8.09 16.57
C GLU A 67 -13.88 -6.82 16.21
N GLY A 68 -12.75 -6.57 16.88
CA GLY A 68 -11.85 -5.47 16.52
C GLY A 68 -11.25 -5.59 15.13
N HIS A 69 -10.97 -6.81 14.67
CA HIS A 69 -10.51 -7.06 13.30
C HIS A 69 -11.63 -6.90 12.27
N GLU A 70 -12.86 -7.25 12.60
CA GLU A 70 -14.02 -6.98 11.73
C GLU A 70 -14.27 -5.48 11.58
N LEU A 71 -14.18 -4.71 12.66
CA LEU A 71 -14.26 -3.25 12.64
C LEU A 71 -13.09 -2.65 11.87
N GLY A 72 -11.87 -3.19 12.02
CA GLY A 72 -10.72 -2.80 11.22
C GLY A 72 -10.95 -3.04 9.72
N PHE A 73 -11.59 -4.15 9.35
CA PHE A 73 -11.98 -4.39 7.96
C PHE A 73 -13.05 -3.40 7.47
N LYS A 74 -14.07 -3.07 8.28
CA LYS A 74 -15.05 -2.01 7.94
C LYS A 74 -14.37 -0.64 7.77
N GLN A 75 -13.29 -0.38 8.49
CA GLN A 75 -12.54 0.86 8.35
C GLN A 75 -11.68 0.85 7.08
N LEU A 76 -11.12 -0.30 6.71
CA LEU A 76 -10.42 -0.47 5.44
C LEU A 76 -11.29 -0.09 4.24
N THR A 77 -12.54 -0.54 4.22
CA THR A 77 -13.43 -0.30 3.07
C THR A 77 -13.70 1.20 2.87
N LYS A 78 -13.83 1.95 3.97
CA LYS A 78 -13.91 3.41 3.95
C LYS A 78 -12.63 4.05 3.42
N VAL A 79 -11.46 3.59 3.88
CA VAL A 79 -10.18 4.12 3.45
C VAL A 79 -9.97 3.91 1.95
N LEU A 80 -10.32 2.75 1.41
CA LEU A 80 -10.25 2.49 -0.02
C LEU A 80 -11.13 3.45 -0.83
N ASP A 81 -12.36 3.72 -0.37
CA ASP A 81 -13.25 4.70 -0.99
C ASP A 81 -12.69 6.13 -0.88
N TRP A 82 -12.08 6.50 0.25
CA TRP A 82 -11.45 7.81 0.40
C TRP A 82 -10.22 7.98 -0.50
N CYS A 83 -9.39 6.93 -0.62
CA CYS A 83 -8.26 6.90 -1.54
C CYS A 83 -8.72 7.16 -2.98
N ASP A 84 -9.87 6.60 -3.36
CA ASP A 84 -10.48 6.86 -4.65
C ASP A 84 -10.87 8.32 -4.86
N TYR A 85 -11.62 8.89 -3.92
CA TYR A 85 -12.07 10.28 -4.01
C TYR A 85 -10.88 11.25 -4.18
N VAL A 86 -9.77 10.96 -3.49
CA VAL A 86 -8.53 11.71 -3.58
C VAL A 86 -7.86 11.49 -4.96
N GLY A 87 -7.96 10.29 -5.53
CA GLY A 87 -7.32 9.91 -6.79
C GLY A 87 -6.00 9.15 -6.59
N ILE A 88 -5.86 8.41 -5.48
CA ILE A 88 -4.72 7.50 -5.25
C ILE A 88 -4.91 6.27 -6.14
N GLN A 89 -3.88 5.95 -6.93
CA GLN A 89 -3.95 4.90 -7.96
C GLN A 89 -3.64 3.51 -7.42
N GLU A 90 -2.74 3.41 -6.44
CA GLU A 90 -2.31 2.14 -5.89
C GLU A 90 -2.32 2.18 -4.36
N VAL A 91 -2.96 1.18 -3.76
CA VAL A 91 -3.03 1.03 -2.31
C VAL A 91 -2.44 -0.33 -1.93
N THR A 92 -1.46 -0.34 -1.02
CA THR A 92 -0.92 -1.58 -0.46
C THR A 92 -1.28 -1.73 1.02
N LEU A 93 -1.80 -2.89 1.41
CA LEU A 93 -2.30 -3.13 2.76
C LEU A 93 -1.46 -4.18 3.47
N TYR A 94 -0.98 -3.88 4.68
CA TYR A 94 -0.39 -4.89 5.54
C TYR A 94 -1.48 -5.64 6.32
N ALA A 95 -2.02 -6.70 5.71
CA ALA A 95 -3.18 -7.41 6.27
C ALA A 95 -2.79 -8.49 7.29
N PHE A 96 -1.75 -9.28 7.01
CA PHE A 96 -1.28 -10.33 7.93
C PHE A 96 0.23 -10.57 7.77
N SER A 97 0.99 -10.40 8.85
CA SER A 97 2.44 -10.64 8.87
C SER A 97 2.79 -12.10 9.16
N ILE A 98 3.95 -12.59 8.70
CA ILE A 98 4.48 -13.90 9.13
C ILE A 98 4.63 -13.94 10.67
N GLU A 99 5.04 -12.82 11.27
CA GLU A 99 5.16 -12.70 12.72
C GLU A 99 3.82 -12.89 13.45
N ASN A 100 2.68 -12.74 12.75
CA ASN A 100 1.36 -12.93 13.35
C ASN A 100 0.98 -14.40 13.52
N PHE A 101 1.69 -15.35 12.89
CA PHE A 101 1.54 -16.77 13.19
C PHE A 101 1.97 -17.14 14.61
N LYS A 102 2.80 -16.31 15.27
CA LYS A 102 3.23 -16.50 16.67
C LYS A 102 2.15 -16.14 17.70
N ARG A 103 0.98 -15.66 17.26
CA ARG A 103 -0.17 -15.36 18.15
C ARG A 103 -0.88 -16.66 18.56
N SER A 104 -1.88 -16.56 19.44
CA SER A 104 -2.63 -17.75 19.86
C SER A 104 -3.33 -18.41 18.67
N GLU A 105 -3.38 -19.74 18.65
CA GLU A 105 -3.99 -20.51 17.56
C GLU A 105 -5.44 -20.09 17.30
N SER A 106 -6.19 -19.79 18.37
CA SER A 106 -7.57 -19.27 18.27
C SER A 106 -7.66 -17.93 17.53
N GLU A 107 -6.70 -17.02 17.75
CA GLU A 107 -6.68 -15.72 17.07
C GLU A 107 -6.29 -15.90 15.61
N VAL A 108 -5.26 -16.71 15.33
CA VAL A 108 -4.83 -17.01 13.96
C VAL A 108 -5.96 -17.68 13.17
N LYS A 109 -6.62 -18.68 13.76
CA LYS A 109 -7.76 -19.36 13.13
C LYS A 109 -8.90 -18.37 12.82
N GLY A 110 -9.27 -17.52 13.78
CA GLY A 110 -10.30 -16.51 13.57
C GLY A 110 -9.93 -15.50 12.46
N LEU A 111 -8.66 -15.12 12.34
CA LEU A 111 -8.19 -14.25 11.26
C LEU A 111 -8.26 -14.93 9.89
N MET A 112 -7.94 -16.22 9.80
CA MET A 112 -8.06 -16.99 8.56
C MET A 112 -9.53 -17.16 8.16
N GLU A 113 -10.42 -17.48 9.11
CA GLU A 113 -11.87 -17.55 8.86
C GLU A 113 -12.43 -16.20 8.40
N LEU A 114 -12.00 -15.10 9.02
CA LEU A 114 -12.38 -13.75 8.60
C LEU A 114 -11.91 -13.47 7.16
N ALA A 115 -10.65 -13.77 6.84
CA ALA A 115 -10.10 -13.59 5.50
C ALA A 115 -10.87 -14.41 4.46
N GLU A 116 -11.18 -15.67 4.77
CA GLU A 116 -11.97 -16.55 3.92
C GLU A 116 -13.37 -15.97 3.63
N ILE A 117 -14.08 -15.50 4.67
CA ILE A 117 -15.40 -14.87 4.53
C ILE A 117 -15.30 -13.61 3.65
N LYS A 118 -14.29 -12.76 3.86
CA LYS A 118 -14.13 -11.53 3.08
C LYS A 118 -13.74 -11.81 1.64
N PHE A 119 -12.83 -12.73 1.37
CA PHE A 119 -12.44 -13.09 0.01
C PHE A 119 -13.54 -13.82 -0.75
N THR A 120 -14.33 -14.67 -0.09
CA THR A 120 -15.52 -15.28 -0.71
C THR A 120 -16.51 -14.19 -1.15
N LYS A 121 -16.82 -13.23 -0.27
CA LYS A 121 -17.69 -12.10 -0.62
C LYS A 121 -17.13 -11.23 -1.74
N LEU A 122 -15.81 -11.02 -1.77
CA LEU A 122 -15.14 -10.29 -2.84
C LEU A 122 -15.24 -11.05 -4.17
N LEU A 123 -15.00 -12.35 -4.17
CA LEU A 123 -15.13 -13.19 -5.35
C LEU A 123 -16.56 -13.19 -5.90
N ASP A 124 -17.57 -13.37 -5.03
CA ASP A 124 -18.98 -13.31 -5.40
C ASP A 124 -19.32 -11.97 -6.08
N LEU A 125 -18.76 -10.86 -5.59
CA LEU A 125 -18.95 -9.54 -6.22
C LEU A 125 -18.30 -9.45 -7.59
N LEU A 126 -17.07 -9.97 -7.71
CA LEU A 126 -16.33 -9.97 -8.95
C LEU A 126 -16.97 -10.87 -10.01
N GLN A 127 -17.79 -11.84 -9.61
CA GLN A 127 -18.52 -12.72 -10.53
C GLN A 127 -19.92 -12.21 -10.91
N LYS A 128 -20.62 -11.51 -10.01
CA LYS A 128 -22.04 -11.16 -10.21
C LYS A 128 -22.31 -10.00 -11.18
N SER A 129 -21.32 -9.20 -11.54
CA SER A 129 -21.59 -7.94 -12.24
C SER A 129 -20.45 -7.52 -13.15
N GLU A 130 -20.56 -7.76 -14.45
CA GLU A 130 -19.57 -7.32 -15.46
C GLU A 130 -19.36 -5.80 -15.45
N GLU A 131 -20.38 -5.02 -15.04
CA GLU A 131 -20.36 -3.56 -15.01
C GLU A 131 -20.04 -2.95 -13.63
N SER A 132 -19.84 -3.75 -12.57
CA SER A 132 -19.55 -3.18 -11.26
C SER A 132 -18.16 -2.58 -11.25
N ALA A 133 -18.00 -1.43 -10.63
CA ALA A 133 -16.75 -0.72 -10.62
C ALA A 133 -15.59 -1.48 -9.93
N SER A 134 -15.88 -2.51 -9.12
CA SER A 134 -14.88 -3.50 -8.68
C SER A 134 -14.12 -4.15 -9.86
N HIS A 135 -14.71 -4.15 -11.06
CA HIS A 135 -14.08 -4.57 -12.31
C HIS A 135 -13.07 -3.58 -12.89
N LYS A 136 -12.86 -2.42 -12.26
CA LYS A 136 -11.82 -1.45 -12.63
C LYS A 136 -10.60 -1.50 -11.71
N VAL A 137 -10.61 -2.40 -10.72
CA VAL A 137 -9.50 -2.57 -9.77
C VAL A 137 -8.77 -3.88 -10.01
N CYS A 138 -7.45 -3.80 -10.18
CA CYS A 138 -6.56 -4.94 -10.22
C CYS A 138 -6.14 -5.31 -8.78
N ILE A 139 -6.51 -6.50 -8.32
CA ILE A 139 -6.21 -6.97 -6.96
C ILE A 139 -5.04 -7.95 -7.01
N ARG A 140 -4.01 -7.71 -6.21
CA ARG A 140 -2.78 -8.51 -6.13
C ARG A 140 -2.50 -8.93 -4.69
N PHE A 141 -1.93 -10.11 -4.51
CA PHE A 141 -1.58 -10.63 -3.19
C PHE A 141 -0.08 -10.86 -3.08
N PHE A 142 0.53 -10.38 -1.99
CA PHE A 142 1.96 -10.48 -1.75
C PHE A 142 2.25 -11.22 -0.44
N GLY A 143 3.34 -11.96 -0.39
CA GLY A 143 3.78 -12.75 0.76
C GLY A 143 3.96 -14.23 0.46
N ASP A 144 4.30 -14.99 1.50
CA ASP A 144 4.43 -16.45 1.37
C ASP A 144 3.06 -17.10 1.50
N LEU A 145 2.34 -17.08 0.38
CA LEU A 145 0.98 -17.59 0.31
C LEU A 145 0.91 -19.11 0.57
N GLN A 146 2.02 -19.85 0.51
CA GLN A 146 2.04 -21.28 0.81
C GLN A 146 1.75 -21.57 2.28
N LEU A 147 2.06 -20.62 3.18
CA LEU A 147 1.75 -20.68 4.61
C LEU A 147 0.26 -20.55 4.92
N LEU A 148 -0.55 -20.14 3.94
CA LEU A 148 -1.99 -19.95 4.12
C LEU A 148 -2.76 -21.26 3.86
N PRO A 149 -3.92 -21.46 4.53
CA PRO A 149 -4.83 -22.57 4.24
C PRO A 149 -5.19 -22.66 2.75
N GLU A 150 -5.31 -23.88 2.24
CA GLU A 150 -5.57 -24.15 0.81
C GLU A 150 -6.78 -23.38 0.27
N LYS A 151 -7.88 -23.34 1.05
CA LYS A 151 -9.10 -22.61 0.67
C LYS A 151 -8.86 -21.12 0.40
N ILE A 152 -8.02 -20.47 1.21
CA ILE A 152 -7.65 -19.07 1.01
C ILE A 152 -6.78 -18.91 -0.24
N ARG A 153 -5.82 -19.82 -0.46
CA ARG A 153 -4.96 -19.80 -1.67
C ARG A 153 -5.78 -19.94 -2.95
N THR A 154 -6.80 -20.79 -2.95
CA THR A 154 -7.73 -20.97 -4.08
C THR A 154 -8.52 -19.68 -4.35
N LEU A 155 -9.07 -19.06 -3.31
CA LEU A 155 -9.78 -17.77 -3.43
C LEU A 155 -8.88 -16.67 -3.98
N ILE A 156 -7.65 -16.54 -3.45
CA ILE A 156 -6.65 -15.59 -3.94
C ILE A 156 -6.41 -15.78 -5.43
N THR A 157 -6.12 -17.01 -5.86
CA THR A 157 -5.84 -17.33 -7.26
C THR A 157 -7.00 -16.95 -8.19
N GLN A 158 -8.24 -17.20 -7.76
CA GLN A 158 -9.44 -16.84 -8.53
C GLN A 158 -9.63 -15.33 -8.61
N ILE A 159 -9.46 -14.60 -7.50
CA ILE A 159 -9.58 -13.13 -7.45
C ILE A 159 -8.52 -12.47 -8.35
N GLU A 160 -7.26 -12.90 -8.27
CA GLU A 160 -6.20 -12.37 -9.13
C GLU A 160 -6.47 -12.67 -10.60
N ALA A 161 -6.94 -13.89 -10.93
CA ALA A 161 -7.26 -14.26 -12.30
C ALA A 161 -8.35 -13.37 -12.91
N ILE A 162 -9.41 -13.08 -12.14
CA ILE A 162 -10.51 -12.21 -12.59
C ILE A 162 -10.07 -10.75 -12.72
N THR A 163 -9.09 -10.28 -11.94
CA THR A 163 -8.70 -8.86 -11.86
C THR A 163 -7.38 -8.49 -12.55
N ARG A 164 -6.63 -9.46 -13.07
CA ARG A 164 -5.27 -9.28 -13.63
C ARG A 164 -5.12 -8.17 -14.67
N ASN A 165 -6.12 -7.96 -15.53
CA ASN A 165 -6.08 -6.99 -16.62
C ASN A 165 -7.13 -5.87 -16.45
N LYS A 166 -7.55 -5.63 -15.21
CA LYS A 166 -8.66 -4.72 -14.91
C LYS A 166 -8.16 -3.34 -14.46
N GLY A 167 -8.45 -2.34 -15.30
CA GLY A 167 -8.38 -0.91 -15.00
C GLY A 167 -7.00 -0.33 -14.67
N SER A 168 -7.01 0.86 -14.07
CA SER A 168 -5.82 1.67 -13.74
C SER A 168 -5.58 1.83 -12.24
N THR A 169 -6.42 1.19 -11.42
CA THR A 169 -6.37 1.25 -9.95
C THR A 169 -5.93 -0.10 -9.40
N PHE A 170 -5.00 -0.10 -8.46
CA PHE A 170 -4.38 -1.31 -7.92
C PHE A 170 -4.60 -1.43 -6.42
N LEU A 171 -5.02 -2.61 -5.98
CA LEU A 171 -5.11 -2.97 -4.57
C LEU A 171 -4.20 -4.15 -4.29
N ASN A 172 -3.17 -3.93 -3.48
CA ASN A 172 -2.24 -4.96 -3.07
C ASN A 172 -2.50 -5.37 -1.62
N ILE A 173 -2.60 -6.67 -1.37
CA ILE A 173 -2.91 -7.22 -0.05
C ILE A 173 -1.76 -8.11 0.39
N CYS A 174 -1.01 -7.67 1.40
CA CYS A 174 0.11 -8.44 1.96
C CYS A 174 -0.40 -9.41 3.04
N LEU A 175 -0.28 -10.72 2.76
CA LEU A 175 -0.69 -11.82 3.64
C LEU A 175 0.47 -12.79 3.85
N ALA A 176 0.69 -13.23 5.09
CA ALA A 176 1.89 -14.00 5.43
C ALA A 176 3.16 -13.33 4.87
N TYR A 177 3.23 -12.00 5.04
CA TYR A 177 4.26 -11.16 4.42
C TYR A 177 5.20 -10.56 5.46
N THR A 178 6.49 -10.48 5.12
CA THR A 178 7.48 -9.58 5.71
C THR A 178 8.46 -9.17 4.60
N SER A 179 9.05 -7.98 4.69
CA SER A 179 9.99 -7.50 3.67
C SER A 179 11.26 -8.36 3.63
N SER A 180 11.72 -8.85 4.78
CA SER A 180 12.85 -9.79 4.85
C SER A 180 12.55 -11.11 4.13
N ASN A 181 11.35 -11.66 4.31
CA ASN A 181 10.98 -12.91 3.63
C ASN A 181 10.75 -12.72 2.11
N GLU A 182 10.17 -11.58 1.70
CA GLU A 182 10.07 -11.23 0.28
C GLU A 182 11.46 -11.17 -0.35
N LEU A 183 12.42 -10.50 0.30
CA LEU A 183 13.80 -10.43 -0.19
C LEU A 183 14.44 -11.82 -0.29
N PHE A 184 14.27 -12.67 0.72
CA PHE A 184 14.81 -14.04 0.70
C PHE A 184 14.23 -14.84 -0.49
N ARG A 185 12.90 -14.84 -0.68
CA ARG A 185 12.26 -15.51 -1.81
C ARG A 185 12.71 -14.93 -3.15
N ALA A 186 12.90 -13.62 -3.25
CA ALA A 186 13.37 -12.97 -4.47
C ALA A 186 14.81 -13.36 -4.82
N VAL A 187 15.70 -13.46 -3.82
CA VAL A 187 17.09 -13.91 -4.02
C VAL A 187 17.14 -15.37 -4.46
N GLU A 188 16.36 -16.25 -3.84
CA GLU A 188 16.28 -17.66 -4.26
C GLU A 188 15.69 -17.79 -5.68
N GLY A 189 14.65 -17.01 -6.02
CA GLY A 189 14.10 -16.96 -7.37
C GLY A 189 15.11 -16.44 -8.40
N ALA A 190 15.86 -15.39 -8.07
CA ALA A 190 16.91 -14.85 -8.91
C ALA A 190 18.00 -15.89 -9.17
N LYS A 191 18.45 -16.59 -8.14
CA LYS A 191 19.44 -17.68 -8.24
C LYS A 191 18.99 -18.77 -9.22
N GLN A 192 17.72 -19.19 -9.14
CA GLN A 192 17.17 -20.19 -10.08
C GLN A 192 17.16 -19.65 -11.52
N LYS A 193 16.75 -18.40 -11.73
CA LYS A 193 16.70 -17.75 -13.05
C LYS A 193 18.10 -17.63 -13.69
N ILE A 194 19.10 -17.24 -12.90
CA ILE A 194 20.50 -17.13 -13.35
C ILE A 194 21.05 -18.50 -13.76
N GLN A 195 20.75 -19.54 -12.96
CA GLN A 195 21.18 -20.91 -13.25
C GLN A 195 20.55 -21.46 -14.53
N SER A 196 19.30 -21.11 -14.84
CA SER A 196 18.61 -21.55 -16.05
C SER A 196 19.02 -20.80 -17.32
N ASP A 197 19.28 -19.48 -17.24
CA ASP A 197 19.56 -18.64 -18.42
C ASP A 197 21.04 -18.64 -18.86
N HIS A 198 21.92 -19.37 -18.17
CA HIS A 198 23.39 -19.36 -18.40
C HIS A 198 23.97 -17.93 -18.51
N HIS A 199 23.37 -16.95 -17.81
CA HIS A 199 23.74 -15.55 -17.89
C HIS A 199 24.80 -15.21 -16.84
N ASP A 200 26.06 -15.22 -17.26
CA ASP A 200 27.20 -14.87 -16.41
C ASP A 200 27.50 -13.36 -16.48
N LYS A 201 26.55 -12.55 -16.01
CA LYS A 201 26.72 -11.09 -15.86
C LYS A 201 26.43 -10.65 -14.44
N THR A 202 27.48 -10.61 -13.64
CA THR A 202 27.44 -10.21 -12.23
C THR A 202 26.92 -8.79 -12.00
N SER A 203 26.97 -7.92 -13.00
CA SER A 203 26.49 -6.53 -12.93
C SER A 203 24.96 -6.39 -12.89
N GLU A 204 24.20 -7.43 -13.22
CA GLU A 204 22.73 -7.36 -13.38
C GLU A 204 21.96 -8.00 -12.19
N TYR A 205 22.66 -8.58 -11.21
CA TYR A 205 22.02 -9.29 -10.10
C TYR A 205 21.00 -8.45 -9.32
N GLY A 206 21.27 -7.15 -9.12
CA GLY A 206 20.33 -6.27 -8.43
C GLY A 206 18.99 -6.13 -9.17
N CYS A 207 19.02 -6.03 -10.50
CA CYS A 207 17.82 -5.96 -11.34
C CYS A 207 17.06 -7.29 -11.36
N ILE A 208 17.79 -8.41 -11.45
CA ILE A 208 17.17 -9.75 -11.43
C ILE A 208 16.47 -10.00 -10.09
N VAL A 209 17.10 -9.65 -8.97
CA VAL A 209 16.46 -9.76 -7.64
C VAL A 209 15.22 -8.86 -7.56
N ASP A 210 15.30 -7.62 -8.06
CA ASP A 210 14.15 -6.71 -8.06
C ASP A 210 12.96 -7.26 -8.87
N GLU A 211 13.23 -7.87 -10.04
CA GLU A 211 12.23 -8.55 -10.88
C GLU A 211 11.57 -9.75 -10.19
N CYS A 212 12.29 -10.42 -9.30
CA CYS A 212 11.80 -11.56 -8.53
C CYS A 212 11.05 -11.16 -7.25
N MET A 213 11.01 -9.88 -6.88
CA MET A 213 10.21 -9.42 -5.74
C MET A 213 8.72 -9.42 -6.08
N ASP A 214 7.87 -9.80 -5.12
CA ASP A 214 6.41 -9.76 -5.26
C ASP A 214 5.92 -8.37 -5.72
N THR A 215 6.57 -7.33 -5.17
CA THR A 215 6.25 -5.91 -5.38
C THR A 215 6.90 -5.30 -6.61
N TYR A 216 7.51 -6.08 -7.51
CA TYR A 216 8.20 -5.58 -8.71
C TYR A 216 7.30 -4.71 -9.60
N LYS A 217 6.05 -5.13 -9.80
CA LYS A 217 5.07 -4.44 -10.67
C LYS A 217 4.33 -3.29 -9.97
N CYS A 218 4.69 -2.93 -8.74
CA CYS A 218 4.07 -1.81 -8.05
C CYS A 218 4.56 -0.48 -8.61
N LEU A 219 3.71 0.54 -8.57
CA LEU A 219 4.15 1.92 -8.72
C LEU A 219 5.16 2.29 -7.62
N PRO A 220 6.05 3.26 -7.84
CA PRO A 220 6.95 3.76 -6.81
C PRO A 220 6.18 4.16 -5.55
N LEU A 221 6.61 3.67 -4.38
CA LEU A 221 5.94 3.92 -3.12
C LEU A 221 6.15 5.38 -2.66
N ASP A 222 5.09 6.19 -2.72
CA ASP A 222 5.14 7.60 -2.37
C ASP A 222 4.97 7.84 -0.87
N MET A 223 4.08 7.08 -0.22
CA MET A 223 3.75 7.30 1.19
C MET A 223 3.42 6.00 1.93
N VAL A 224 3.88 5.89 3.18
CA VAL A 224 3.42 4.88 4.13
C VAL A 224 2.68 5.55 5.27
N VAL A 225 1.49 5.05 5.58
CA VAL A 225 0.70 5.48 6.72
C VAL A 225 0.62 4.33 7.71
N ARG A 226 1.02 4.59 8.95
CA ARG A 226 0.88 3.63 10.05
C ARG A 226 0.09 4.24 11.20
N THR A 227 -0.86 3.49 11.72
CA THR A 227 -1.59 3.84 12.94
C THR A 227 -0.91 3.27 14.19
N SER A 228 -1.07 3.95 15.32
CA SER A 228 -0.83 3.50 16.69
C SER A 228 0.62 3.24 17.17
N GLU A 229 1.64 3.24 16.29
CA GLU A 229 3.06 3.05 16.65
C GLU A 229 4.04 3.69 15.65
N ARG A 230 5.28 4.01 16.09
CA ARG A 230 6.38 4.55 15.26
C ARG A 230 7.42 3.50 14.86
N ARG A 231 7.02 2.46 14.14
CA ARG A 231 7.97 1.49 13.56
C ARG A 231 7.49 1.02 12.20
N LEU A 232 8.32 0.31 11.44
CA LEU A 232 7.94 -0.20 10.12
C LEU A 232 7.46 -1.64 10.16
N SER A 233 7.82 -2.41 11.19
CA SER A 233 7.42 -3.82 11.37
C SER A 233 7.71 -4.70 10.15
N ASP A 234 8.88 -4.52 9.54
CA ASP A 234 9.35 -5.33 8.41
C ASP A 234 8.38 -5.31 7.22
N PHE A 235 7.93 -4.11 6.83
CA PHE A 235 6.95 -3.91 5.76
C PHE A 235 7.53 -3.07 4.61
N MET A 236 7.55 -3.63 3.41
CA MET A 236 7.97 -2.99 2.15
C MET A 236 9.30 -2.22 2.21
N LEU A 237 10.25 -2.67 3.03
CA LEU A 237 11.51 -1.96 3.29
C LEU A 237 12.30 -1.74 1.99
N MET A 238 12.33 -2.75 1.12
CA MET A 238 13.01 -2.70 -0.18
C MET A 238 12.33 -1.79 -1.21
N ARG A 239 11.14 -1.25 -0.92
CA ARG A 239 10.42 -0.32 -1.80
C ARG A 239 10.61 1.15 -1.40
N PHE A 240 11.21 1.44 -0.25
CA PHE A 240 11.51 2.83 0.11
C PHE A 240 12.54 3.42 -0.86
N ARG A 241 12.26 4.67 -1.25
CA ARG A 241 13.10 5.48 -2.13
C ARG A 241 13.29 6.86 -1.50
N GLU A 242 14.09 7.69 -2.16
CA GLU A 242 14.51 9.02 -1.67
C GLU A 242 13.34 9.95 -1.28
N PHE A 243 12.16 9.77 -1.88
CA PHE A 243 10.97 10.61 -1.65
C PHE A 243 9.80 9.88 -0.98
N THR A 244 10.00 8.67 -0.45
CA THR A 244 8.94 7.98 0.27
C THR A 244 8.69 8.68 1.60
N TYR A 245 7.48 9.20 1.81
CA TYR A 245 7.08 9.86 3.04
C TYR A 245 6.54 8.85 4.06
N LEU A 246 7.04 8.90 5.30
CA LEU A 246 6.57 8.05 6.40
C LEU A 246 5.68 8.88 7.33
N HIS A 247 4.41 8.49 7.43
CA HIS A 247 3.43 9.12 8.30
C HIS A 247 3.00 8.18 9.42
N PHE A 248 3.18 8.62 10.67
CA PHE A 248 2.80 7.86 11.86
C PHE A 248 1.69 8.60 12.61
N GLU A 249 0.52 7.98 12.71
CA GLU A 249 -0.59 8.50 13.50
C GLU A 249 -0.65 7.74 14.85
N GLU A 250 0.23 8.15 15.76
CA GLU A 250 0.57 7.43 16.99
C GLU A 250 -0.60 7.26 17.96
N ASN A 251 -1.51 8.24 17.99
CA ASN A 251 -2.61 8.31 18.93
C ASN A 251 -3.94 7.81 18.36
N VAL A 252 -3.93 7.23 17.16
CA VAL A 252 -5.14 6.78 16.47
C VAL A 252 -5.05 5.28 16.25
N LEU A 253 -6.05 4.54 16.70
CA LEU A 253 -6.19 3.12 16.42
C LEU A 253 -6.79 2.94 15.02
N TRP A 254 -6.41 1.87 14.31
CA TRP A 254 -6.88 1.66 12.95
C TRP A 254 -8.41 1.78 12.77
N PRO A 255 -9.27 1.18 13.62
CA PRO A 255 -10.72 1.31 13.47
C PRO A 255 -11.27 2.75 13.65
N GLU A 256 -10.49 3.67 14.22
CA GLU A 256 -10.84 5.09 14.43
C GLU A 256 -10.26 6.01 13.35
N PHE A 257 -9.48 5.45 12.41
CA PHE A 257 -8.87 6.22 11.34
C PHE A 257 -9.96 6.93 10.52
N SER A 258 -9.74 8.21 10.22
CA SER A 258 -10.78 9.08 9.67
C SER A 258 -10.30 9.72 8.39
N LEU A 259 -11.23 10.25 7.59
CA LEU A 259 -10.88 10.98 6.37
C LEU A 259 -9.94 12.15 6.68
N TRP A 260 -10.11 12.84 7.81
CA TRP A 260 -9.20 13.92 8.21
C TRP A 260 -7.78 13.42 8.47
N HIS A 261 -7.60 12.22 9.03
CA HIS A 261 -6.27 11.63 9.21
C HIS A 261 -5.61 11.32 7.87
N LEU A 262 -6.37 10.85 6.88
CA LEU A 262 -5.88 10.66 5.51
C LEU A 262 -5.51 12.00 4.83
N LEU A 263 -6.38 13.00 4.94
CA LEU A 263 -6.11 14.32 4.34
C LEU A 263 -4.90 14.99 5.00
N LYS A 264 -4.76 14.87 6.32
CA LYS A 264 -3.58 15.32 7.08
C LYS A 264 -2.29 14.65 6.58
N SER A 265 -2.31 13.33 6.35
CA SER A 265 -1.12 12.61 5.86
C SER A 265 -0.73 13.04 4.44
N ILE A 266 -1.72 13.29 3.57
CA ILE A 266 -1.48 13.81 2.21
C ILE A 266 -0.91 15.23 2.25
N ILE A 267 -1.46 16.12 3.08
CA ILE A 267 -0.93 17.49 3.24
C ILE A 267 0.53 17.43 3.72
N ALA A 268 0.83 16.55 4.68
CA ALA A 268 2.19 16.38 5.17
C ALA A 268 3.13 15.85 4.08
N PHE A 269 2.68 14.89 3.26
CA PHE A 269 3.39 14.45 2.06
C PHE A 269 3.67 15.60 1.09
N GLN A 270 2.67 16.44 0.81
CA GLN A 270 2.81 17.60 -0.10
C GLN A 270 3.87 18.59 0.40
N ILE A 271 3.84 18.92 1.69
CA ILE A 271 4.83 19.82 2.32
C ILE A 271 6.22 19.20 2.28
N SER A 272 6.36 17.93 2.73
CA SER A 272 7.66 17.25 2.76
C SER A 272 8.28 17.10 1.37
N ARG A 273 7.47 16.82 0.34
CA ARG A 273 7.95 16.71 -1.03
C ARG A 273 8.56 18.02 -1.53
N PHE A 274 7.92 19.15 -1.23
CA PHE A 274 8.45 20.47 -1.60
C PHE A 274 9.80 20.75 -0.93
N GLU A 275 9.93 20.43 0.37
CA GLU A 275 11.18 20.60 1.11
C GLU A 275 12.28 19.67 0.59
N LEU A 276 11.98 18.41 0.29
CA LEU A 276 12.96 17.46 -0.27
C LEU A 276 13.46 17.89 -1.66
N ILE A 277 12.58 18.44 -2.51
CA ILE A 277 12.98 18.98 -3.82
C ILE A 277 13.94 20.16 -3.65
N LYS A 278 13.67 21.08 -2.72
CA LYS A 278 14.59 22.19 -2.41
C LYS A 278 15.92 21.69 -1.88
N MET A 279 15.91 20.75 -0.93
CA MET A 279 17.13 20.16 -0.36
C MET A 279 17.99 19.52 -1.46
N ARG A 280 17.36 18.77 -2.38
CA ARG A 280 18.07 18.16 -3.52
C ARG A 280 18.66 19.22 -4.45
N ALA A 281 17.92 20.27 -4.77
CA ALA A 281 18.44 21.36 -5.60
C ALA A 281 19.68 22.01 -4.96
N ASN A 282 19.63 22.23 -3.64
CA ASN A 282 20.76 22.77 -2.87
C ASN A 282 21.96 21.79 -2.86
N ILE A 283 21.72 20.49 -2.64
CA ILE A 283 22.79 19.47 -2.66
C ILE A 283 23.42 19.37 -4.05
N SER A 284 22.64 19.44 -5.13
CA SER A 284 23.17 19.43 -6.50
C SER A 284 24.04 20.67 -6.78
N SER A 285 23.62 21.85 -6.30
CA SER A 285 24.40 23.08 -6.37
C SER A 285 25.71 22.98 -5.57
N ASN A 286 25.66 22.39 -4.38
CA ASN A 286 26.83 22.23 -3.51
C ASN A 286 27.77 21.10 -3.97
N LYS A 287 27.27 20.03 -4.59
CA LYS A 287 28.12 19.01 -5.24
C LYS A 287 28.99 19.66 -6.31
N ASN A 288 28.44 20.59 -7.10
CA ASN A 288 29.23 21.36 -8.08
C ASN A 288 30.30 22.24 -7.41
N GLN A 289 30.05 22.77 -6.21
CA GLN A 289 31.08 23.47 -5.43
C GLN A 289 32.14 22.51 -4.88
N PHE A 290 31.75 21.33 -4.39
CA PHE A 290 32.68 20.33 -3.86
C PHE A 290 33.58 19.75 -4.95
N TYR A 291 33.03 19.48 -6.15
CA TYR A 291 33.83 19.10 -7.32
C TYR A 291 34.76 20.24 -7.78
N LYS A 292 34.30 21.50 -7.79
CA LYS A 292 35.18 22.65 -8.05
C LYS A 292 36.30 22.80 -7.01
N PHE A 293 35.99 22.56 -5.74
CA PHE A 293 36.96 22.62 -4.64
C PHE A 293 37.99 21.48 -4.73
N TYR A 294 37.55 20.28 -5.10
CA TYR A 294 38.42 19.12 -5.34
C TYR A 294 39.34 19.32 -6.55
N GLU A 295 38.84 19.89 -7.66
CA GLU A 295 39.67 20.25 -8.83
C GLU A 295 40.69 21.34 -8.50
N LEU A 296 40.30 22.34 -7.71
CA LEU A 296 41.24 23.37 -7.20
C LEU A 296 42.33 22.77 -6.30
N PHE A 297 42.00 21.78 -5.46
CA PHE A 297 42.99 21.07 -4.64
C PHE A 297 43.92 20.17 -5.47
N LYS A 298 43.42 19.52 -6.53
CA LYS A 298 44.26 18.77 -7.48
C LYS A 298 45.27 19.66 -8.20
N LEU A 299 44.84 20.86 -8.62
CA LEU A 299 45.73 21.83 -9.27
C LEU A 299 46.77 22.41 -8.31
N ALA A 300 46.45 22.55 -7.02
CA ALA A 300 47.39 23.01 -5.99
C ALA A 300 48.35 21.93 -5.45
N SER A 301 48.20 20.68 -5.90
CA SER A 301 49.04 19.54 -5.46
C SER A 301 50.08 19.13 -6.51
N CYS A 302 50.27 19.93 -7.56
CA CYS A 302 51.15 19.65 -8.70
C CYS A 302 52.42 20.53 -8.77
N ASP A 303 52.80 21.20 -7.67
CA ASP A 303 54.11 21.86 -7.51
C ASP A 303 54.95 21.19 -6.42
#